data_AF-A0A427CEA2-F1
#
_entry.id   AF-A0A427CEA2-F1
#
_cell.length_a   1.000
_cell.length_b   1.000
_cell.length_c   1.000
_cell.angle_alpha   90.00
_cell.angle_beta   90.00
_cell.angle_gamma   90.00
#
_symmetry.space_group_name_H-M   'P 1'
#
loop_
_entity.id
_entity.type
_entity.pdbx_description
1 polymer ?
#
loop_
_entity_poly.entity_id
_entity_poly.type
_entity_poly.pdbx_seq_one_letter_code
_entity_poly.pdbx_strand_id
1 'polypeptide(L)'
;MIDFHDASVSRVAISIVRQEVEVDLGLRTSSGRDRDLRRLAFSGVTLFGGSFDFAELSDHARPGNVQAGDLDSSSGKLHLSTVGGFVNANFGGVELRARADVESTSYCAPDLISADGIQGFENSSLDFSYIESIEFSPKFSSCCVEMQARTGISTSDRAPASLVFQGVTASFCRLNVVAMSGVHKYGNVGGCTIYPERNMLRMYLADGFLEISAHAASLVRR
;
A
#
# COMPACT_ATOMS: atom_id res chain seq x y z
N MET A 1 -1.36 -24.70 7.95
CA MET A 1 -0.19 -23.86 8.21
C MET A 1 0.38 -23.46 6.86
N ILE A 2 0.53 -22.16 6.61
CA ILE A 2 1.08 -21.66 5.35
C ILE A 2 2.59 -21.60 5.51
N ASP A 3 3.32 -22.19 4.58
CA ASP A 3 4.76 -22.05 4.52
C ASP A 3 5.11 -20.79 3.72
N PHE A 4 5.70 -19.82 4.40
CA PHE A 4 6.15 -18.56 3.81
C PHE A 4 7.59 -18.61 3.33
N HIS A 5 8.32 -19.70 3.58
CA HIS A 5 9.70 -19.84 3.13
C HIS A 5 9.77 -19.73 1.61
N ASP A 6 10.73 -18.95 1.12
CA ASP A 6 10.88 -18.60 -0.29
C ASP A 6 9.64 -17.95 -0.93
N ALA A 7 8.61 -17.52 -0.19
CA ALA A 7 7.45 -16.85 -0.78
C ALA A 7 7.83 -15.48 -1.37
N SER A 8 7.02 -14.97 -2.30
CA SER A 8 7.24 -13.65 -2.90
C SER A 8 6.02 -12.75 -2.71
N VAL A 9 6.17 -11.65 -1.98
CA VAL A 9 5.17 -10.57 -1.93
C VAL A 9 5.28 -9.76 -3.21
N SER A 10 4.17 -9.61 -3.93
CA SER A 10 4.10 -8.88 -5.20
C SER A 10 3.19 -7.65 -5.15
N ARG A 11 2.22 -7.64 -4.23
CA ARG A 11 1.28 -6.54 -3.99
C ARG A 11 0.80 -6.59 -2.55
N VAL A 12 0.62 -5.43 -1.95
CA VAL A 12 -0.10 -5.25 -0.69
C VAL A 12 -1.14 -4.15 -0.89
N ALA A 13 -2.42 -4.47 -0.67
CA ALA A 13 -3.52 -3.52 -0.78
C ALA A 13 -4.25 -3.39 0.53
N ILE A 14 -4.56 -2.17 0.93
CA ILE A 14 -5.15 -1.82 2.21
C ILE A 14 -6.41 -1.01 1.92
N SER A 15 -7.55 -1.47 2.40
CA SER A 15 -8.83 -0.75 2.34
C SER A 15 -9.14 -0.20 3.72
N ILE A 16 -9.06 1.12 3.89
CA ILE A 16 -9.38 1.80 5.15
C ILE A 16 -10.88 1.72 5.42
N VAL A 17 -11.70 1.88 4.38
CA VAL A 17 -13.17 1.86 4.49
C VAL A 17 -13.68 0.48 4.88
N ARG A 18 -13.11 -0.58 4.29
CA ARG A 18 -13.53 -1.96 4.56
C ARG A 18 -12.79 -2.62 5.73
N GLN A 19 -11.73 -1.96 6.24
CA GLN A 19 -10.82 -2.53 7.23
C GLN A 19 -10.25 -3.88 6.76
N GLU A 20 -9.78 -3.90 5.52
CA GLU A 20 -9.27 -5.10 4.85
C GLU A 20 -7.82 -4.90 4.40
N VAL A 21 -7.04 -5.97 4.42
CA VAL A 21 -5.71 -6.02 3.82
C VAL A 21 -5.62 -7.24 2.92
N GLU A 22 -5.10 -7.07 1.72
CA GLU A 22 -4.78 -8.16 0.80
C GLU A 22 -3.27 -8.19 0.54
N VAL A 23 -2.67 -9.37 0.63
CA VAL A 23 -1.27 -9.62 0.27
C VAL A 23 -1.24 -10.67 -0.84
N ASP A 24 -0.76 -10.29 -2.02
CA ASP A 24 -0.57 -11.22 -3.13
C ASP A 24 0.80 -11.88 -3.01
N LEU A 25 0.76 -13.21 -2.86
CA LEU A 25 1.91 -14.07 -2.67
C LEU A 25 2.12 -14.99 -3.87
N GLY A 26 3.37 -15.17 -4.26
CA GLY A 26 3.79 -16.33 -5.03
C GLY A 26 4.34 -17.38 -4.07
N LEU A 27 3.63 -18.49 -3.87
CA LEU A 27 4.09 -19.59 -3.04
C LEU A 27 4.84 -20.61 -3.89
N ARG A 28 5.92 -21.18 -3.36
CA ARG A 28 6.68 -22.21 -4.06
C ARG A 28 5.85 -23.50 -4.16
N THR A 29 5.71 -24.03 -5.38
CA THR A 29 5.12 -25.37 -5.57
C THR A 29 6.14 -26.46 -5.29
N SER A 30 5.68 -27.69 -5.05
CA SER A 30 6.53 -28.87 -4.83
C SER A 30 7.51 -29.17 -5.98
N SER A 31 7.23 -28.68 -7.20
CA SER A 31 8.11 -28.82 -8.37
C SER A 31 9.25 -27.79 -8.41
N GLY A 32 9.21 -26.76 -7.55
CA GLY A 32 10.24 -25.73 -7.41
C GLY A 32 10.40 -24.76 -8.58
N ARG A 33 9.74 -25.00 -9.72
CA ARG A 33 9.79 -24.15 -10.92
C ARG A 33 8.60 -23.21 -11.04
N ASP A 34 7.42 -23.67 -10.62
CA ASP A 34 6.19 -22.89 -10.70
C ASP A 34 5.82 -22.28 -9.35
N ARG A 35 5.23 -21.09 -9.38
CA ARG A 35 4.64 -20.46 -8.21
C ARG A 35 3.13 -20.56 -8.25
N ASP A 36 2.56 -20.98 -7.14
CA ASP A 36 1.14 -20.91 -6.90
C ASP A 36 0.79 -19.49 -6.44
N LEU A 37 0.11 -18.74 -7.30
CA LEU A 37 -0.28 -17.38 -6.99
C LEU A 37 -1.50 -17.40 -6.07
N ARG A 38 -1.29 -16.92 -4.85
CA ARG A 38 -2.30 -16.87 -3.80
C ARG A 38 -2.50 -15.45 -3.33
N ARG A 39 -3.68 -15.21 -2.76
CA ARG A 39 -4.01 -13.98 -2.05
C ARG A 39 -4.35 -14.30 -0.62
N LEU A 40 -3.64 -13.71 0.32
CA LEU A 40 -4.04 -13.65 1.72
C LEU A 40 -4.93 -12.43 1.91
N ALA A 41 -6.19 -12.66 2.28
CA ALA A 41 -7.15 -11.60 2.59
C ALA A 41 -7.40 -11.58 4.10
N PHE A 42 -7.20 -10.41 4.70
CA PHE A 42 -7.43 -10.14 6.11
C PHE A 42 -8.61 -9.20 6.25
N SER A 43 -9.49 -9.46 7.21
CA SER A 43 -10.66 -8.65 7.53
C SER A 43 -10.66 -8.20 8.99
N GLY A 44 -11.36 -7.11 9.29
CA GLY A 44 -11.35 -6.51 10.63
C GLY A 44 -9.95 -6.05 11.03
N VAL A 45 -9.19 -5.52 10.07
CA VAL A 45 -7.82 -5.06 10.30
C VAL A 45 -7.85 -3.82 11.17
N THR A 46 -7.13 -3.87 12.29
CA THR A 46 -7.07 -2.77 13.27
C THR A 46 -5.78 -1.97 13.15
N LEU A 47 -4.67 -2.65 12.94
CA LEU A 47 -3.35 -2.07 12.77
C LEU A 47 -2.68 -2.69 11.56
N PHE A 48 -2.03 -1.85 10.77
CA PHE A 48 -1.17 -2.27 9.67
C PHE A 48 0.17 -1.55 9.76
N GLY A 49 1.25 -2.28 9.49
CA GLY A 49 2.59 -1.73 9.33
C GLY A 49 3.27 -2.37 8.14
N GLY A 50 3.86 -1.56 7.27
CA GLY A 50 4.58 -2.03 6.10
C GLY A 50 5.82 -1.19 5.85
N SER A 51 6.94 -1.86 5.58
CA SER A 51 8.17 -1.24 5.09
C SER A 51 8.59 -2.02 3.85
N PHE A 52 8.89 -1.31 2.77
CA PHE A 52 9.18 -1.93 1.49
C PHE A 52 10.32 -1.18 0.81
N ASP A 53 11.46 -1.85 0.63
CA ASP A 53 12.42 -1.50 -0.41
C ASP A 53 11.99 -2.22 -1.70
N PHE A 54 11.51 -1.44 -2.67
CA PHE A 54 10.90 -1.98 -3.87
C PHE A 54 11.93 -2.62 -4.79
N ALA A 55 13.15 -2.10 -4.82
CA ALA A 55 14.24 -2.65 -5.64
C ALA A 55 14.63 -4.03 -5.08
N GLU A 56 14.91 -4.11 -3.78
CA GLU A 56 15.26 -5.35 -3.10
C GLU A 56 14.16 -6.43 -3.24
N LEU A 57 12.89 -6.04 -3.04
CA LEU A 57 11.76 -6.96 -3.18
C LEU A 57 11.59 -7.49 -4.62
N SER A 58 11.84 -6.65 -5.62
CA SER A 58 11.73 -7.02 -7.03
C SER A 58 12.88 -7.93 -7.46
N ASP A 59 14.12 -7.57 -7.09
CA ASP A 59 15.32 -8.35 -7.40
C ASP A 59 15.28 -9.75 -6.77
N HIS A 60 14.63 -9.87 -5.61
CA HIS A 60 14.45 -11.14 -4.90
C HIS A 60 13.11 -11.84 -5.19
N ALA A 61 12.29 -11.37 -6.14
CA ALA A 61 11.04 -12.03 -6.49
C ALA A 61 11.24 -13.51 -6.94
N ARG A 62 12.44 -13.83 -7.45
CA ARG A 62 12.93 -15.20 -7.75
C ARG A 62 14.34 -15.32 -7.16
N PRO A 63 14.54 -15.80 -5.92
CA PRO A 63 14.06 -17.07 -5.37
C PRO A 63 12.87 -16.96 -4.40
N GLY A 64 12.48 -15.75 -4.01
CA GLY A 64 11.55 -15.50 -2.92
C GLY A 64 12.06 -14.31 -2.11
N ASN A 65 11.17 -13.37 -1.80
CA ASN A 65 11.53 -12.15 -1.07
C ASN A 65 11.01 -12.15 0.38
N VAL A 66 10.36 -13.24 0.83
CA VAL A 66 9.98 -13.46 2.23
C VAL A 66 11.05 -14.31 2.90
N GLN A 67 11.65 -13.79 3.97
CA GLN A 67 12.70 -14.43 4.76
C GLN A 67 12.11 -15.27 5.90
N ALA A 68 11.04 -14.77 6.51
CA ALA A 68 10.31 -15.44 7.57
C ALA A 68 8.86 -14.95 7.58
N GLY A 69 7.93 -15.81 7.96
CA GLY A 69 6.53 -15.45 8.10
C GLY A 69 5.88 -16.19 9.24
N ASP A 70 5.12 -15.46 10.06
CA ASP A 70 4.28 -16.00 11.12
C ASP A 70 2.84 -15.51 10.92
N LEU A 71 1.90 -16.44 11.00
CA LEU A 71 0.48 -16.19 10.90
C LEU A 71 -0.22 -16.91 12.04
N ASP A 72 -0.55 -16.15 13.07
CA ASP A 72 -1.33 -16.63 14.20
C ASP A 72 -2.78 -16.18 14.05
N SER A 73 -3.61 -17.07 13.51
CA SER A 73 -5.05 -16.82 13.36
C SER A 73 -5.79 -16.78 14.70
N SER A 74 -5.21 -17.31 15.78
CA SER A 74 -5.85 -17.32 17.11
C SER A 74 -5.69 -15.98 17.82
N SER A 75 -4.53 -15.34 17.69
CA SER A 75 -4.30 -13.98 18.20
C SER A 75 -4.57 -12.88 17.17
N GLY A 76 -4.84 -13.25 15.92
CA GLY A 76 -5.17 -12.33 14.84
C GLY A 76 -3.97 -11.52 14.37
N LYS A 77 -2.80 -12.16 14.21
CA LYS A 77 -1.55 -11.47 13.89
C LYS A 77 -0.86 -12.07 12.67
N LEU A 78 -0.36 -11.18 11.82
CA LEU A 78 0.54 -11.48 10.72
C LEU A 78 1.86 -10.76 10.97
N HIS A 79 2.97 -11.46 10.79
CA HIS A 79 4.30 -10.88 10.66
C HIS A 79 5.03 -11.54 9.48
N LEU A 80 5.33 -10.78 8.44
CA LEU A 80 6.21 -11.20 7.35
C LEU A 80 7.47 -10.35 7.39
N SER A 81 8.63 -10.98 7.54
CA SER A 81 9.92 -10.34 7.28
C SER A 81 10.30 -10.57 5.83
N THR A 82 10.59 -9.50 5.10
CA THR A 82 10.97 -9.55 3.69
C THR A 82 12.39 -9.04 3.49
N VAL A 83 12.99 -9.40 2.36
CA VAL A 83 14.21 -8.73 1.91
C VAL A 83 13.86 -7.25 1.71
N GLY A 84 14.55 -6.37 2.45
CA GLY A 84 14.29 -4.93 2.39
C GLY A 84 13.05 -4.45 3.14
N GLY A 85 12.44 -5.24 4.03
CA GLY A 85 11.25 -4.75 4.74
C GLY A 85 10.47 -5.74 5.59
N PHE A 86 9.20 -5.40 5.81
CA PHE A 86 8.25 -6.24 6.54
C PHE A 86 6.79 -5.89 6.21
N VAL A 87 5.89 -6.83 6.52
CA VAL A 87 4.43 -6.63 6.53
C VAL A 87 3.86 -7.15 7.84
N ASN A 88 3.15 -6.29 8.57
CA ASN A 88 2.49 -6.60 9.82
C ASN A 88 1.02 -6.22 9.77
N ALA A 89 0.16 -7.07 10.31
CA ALA A 89 -1.25 -6.75 10.46
C ALA A 89 -1.84 -7.39 11.72
N ASN A 90 -2.69 -6.63 12.41
CA ASN A 90 -3.62 -7.18 13.40
C ASN A 90 -5.01 -7.28 12.76
N PHE A 91 -5.62 -8.45 12.76
CA PHE A 91 -6.86 -8.75 12.03
C PHE A 91 -7.85 -9.57 12.86
N GLY A 92 -9.12 -9.57 12.45
CA GLY A 92 -10.18 -10.40 13.01
C GLY A 92 -10.42 -11.70 12.23
N GLY A 93 -10.16 -11.70 10.92
CA GLY A 93 -10.29 -12.88 10.06
C GLY A 93 -9.19 -12.96 9.00
N VAL A 94 -8.88 -14.18 8.55
CA VAL A 94 -7.93 -14.44 7.46
C VAL A 94 -8.46 -15.54 6.54
N GLU A 95 -8.27 -15.35 5.24
CA GLU A 95 -8.62 -16.32 4.20
C GLU A 95 -7.51 -16.40 3.16
N LEU A 96 -7.18 -17.62 2.72
CA LEU A 96 -6.28 -17.86 1.60
C LEU A 96 -7.09 -18.18 0.35
N ARG A 97 -7.00 -17.31 -0.66
CA ARG A 97 -7.72 -17.44 -1.94
C ARG A 97 -6.75 -17.79 -3.06
N ALA A 98 -7.23 -18.54 -4.05
CA ALA A 98 -6.53 -18.61 -5.33
C ALA A 98 -6.53 -17.21 -5.94
N ARG A 99 -5.38 -16.74 -6.42
CA ARG A 99 -5.35 -15.52 -7.22
C ARG A 99 -5.85 -15.91 -8.61
N ALA A 100 -7.05 -15.49 -8.97
CA ALA A 100 -7.49 -15.65 -10.35
C ALA A 100 -6.50 -14.86 -11.22
N ASP A 101 -6.05 -15.44 -12.35
CA ASP A 101 -5.16 -14.83 -13.36
C ASP A 101 -5.76 -13.59 -14.04
N VAL A 102 -6.83 -13.03 -13.47
CA VAL A 102 -7.32 -11.74 -13.88
C VAL A 102 -6.24 -10.74 -13.52
N GLU A 103 -5.62 -10.16 -14.53
CA GLU A 103 -4.86 -8.90 -14.52
C GLU A 103 -5.70 -7.71 -13.99
N SER A 104 -6.67 -7.93 -13.11
CA SER A 104 -7.38 -6.93 -12.34
C SER A 104 -6.55 -6.61 -11.11
N THR A 105 -5.52 -5.82 -11.35
CA THR A 105 -5.06 -4.86 -10.35
C THR A 105 -5.32 -3.50 -10.94
N SER A 106 -5.86 -2.60 -10.13
CA SER A 106 -5.97 -1.18 -10.39
C SER A 106 -4.62 -0.65 -10.88
N TYR A 107 -4.37 -0.77 -12.18
CA TYR A 107 -3.25 -0.13 -12.84
C TYR A 107 -3.58 1.34 -12.80
N CYS A 108 -2.98 2.02 -11.83
CA CYS A 108 -2.82 3.45 -11.81
C CYS A 108 -2.19 3.82 -13.18
N ALA A 109 -3.03 4.22 -14.15
CA ALA A 109 -2.64 4.30 -15.56
C ALA A 109 -1.46 5.26 -15.72
N PRO A 110 -0.39 4.85 -16.42
CA PRO A 110 0.83 5.66 -16.57
C PRO A 110 0.61 7.00 -17.30
N ASP A 111 -0.50 7.14 -18.02
CA ASP A 111 -0.73 8.22 -18.99
C ASP A 111 -1.04 9.61 -18.37
N LEU A 112 -1.03 9.75 -17.04
CA LEU A 112 -1.39 11.00 -16.34
C LEU A 112 -0.27 11.59 -15.47
N ILE A 113 0.97 11.16 -15.67
CA ILE A 113 2.06 11.49 -14.77
C ILE A 113 2.69 12.83 -15.15
N SER A 114 2.83 13.71 -14.15
CA SER A 114 3.47 15.00 -14.31
C SER A 114 4.95 14.82 -14.67
N ALA A 115 5.44 15.61 -15.62
CA ALA A 115 6.86 15.71 -15.93
C ALA A 115 7.68 16.31 -14.77
N ASP A 116 7.01 16.97 -13.82
CA ASP A 116 7.64 17.68 -12.68
C ASP A 116 7.98 16.77 -11.49
N GLY A 117 7.87 15.44 -11.65
CA GLY A 117 8.13 14.47 -10.59
C GLY A 117 7.21 14.68 -9.37
N ILE A 118 7.73 14.43 -8.15
CA ILE A 118 6.98 14.68 -6.90
C ILE A 118 6.78 16.18 -6.62
N GLN A 119 7.55 17.08 -7.24
CA GLN A 119 7.43 18.53 -7.00
C GLN A 119 6.12 19.09 -7.55
N GLY A 120 5.47 18.40 -8.50
CA GLY A 120 4.13 18.75 -8.99
C GLY A 120 3.04 18.84 -7.92
N PHE A 121 3.31 18.35 -6.69
CA PHE A 121 2.37 18.42 -5.56
C PHE A 121 2.57 19.60 -4.61
N GLU A 122 3.61 20.42 -4.75
CA GLU A 122 3.88 21.53 -3.81
C GLU A 122 2.70 22.49 -3.66
N ASN A 123 1.84 22.58 -4.68
CA ASN A 123 0.64 23.41 -4.69
C ASN A 123 -0.67 22.66 -4.40
N SER A 124 -0.62 21.36 -4.07
CA SER A 124 -1.80 20.54 -3.79
C SER A 124 -2.07 20.46 -2.29
N SER A 125 -3.12 21.12 -1.81
CA SER A 125 -3.60 20.93 -0.44
C SER A 125 -4.29 19.56 -0.33
N LEU A 126 -3.67 18.64 0.42
CA LEU A 126 -4.24 17.33 0.77
C LEU A 126 -4.87 17.33 2.17
N ASP A 127 -4.85 18.46 2.88
CA ASP A 127 -5.37 18.58 4.23
C ASP A 127 -6.88 18.29 4.26
N PHE A 128 -7.32 17.58 5.30
CA PHE A 128 -8.71 17.13 5.47
C PHE A 128 -9.20 16.20 4.37
N SER A 129 -8.31 15.67 3.53
CA SER A 129 -8.67 14.59 2.61
C SER A 129 -8.89 13.29 3.37
N TYR A 130 -9.59 12.37 2.72
CA TYR A 130 -9.88 11.06 3.28
C TYR A 130 -9.33 9.96 2.37
N ILE A 131 -8.25 9.30 2.80
CA ILE A 131 -7.71 8.12 2.15
C ILE A 131 -8.67 6.96 2.37
N GLU A 132 -9.10 6.36 1.26
CA GLU A 132 -9.99 5.20 1.23
C GLU A 132 -9.20 3.90 1.10
N SER A 133 -8.13 3.91 0.30
CA SER A 133 -7.27 2.74 0.14
C SER A 133 -5.85 3.11 -0.29
N ILE A 134 -4.92 2.21 -0.02
CA ILE A 134 -3.51 2.30 -0.42
C ILE A 134 -3.11 0.96 -1.05
N GLU A 135 -2.49 1.01 -2.21
CA GLU A 135 -1.93 -0.15 -2.89
C GLU A 135 -0.42 0.06 -3.12
N PHE A 136 0.37 -0.91 -2.68
CA PHE A 136 1.80 -1.03 -2.95
C PHE A 136 2.03 -2.17 -3.93
N SER A 137 2.77 -1.89 -5.01
CA SER A 137 3.13 -2.90 -5.98
C SER A 137 4.65 -2.90 -6.22
N PRO A 138 5.42 -3.61 -5.37
CA PRO A 138 6.86 -3.82 -5.56
C PRO A 138 7.21 -4.32 -6.96
N LYS A 139 6.41 -5.24 -7.49
CA LYS A 139 6.58 -5.80 -8.85
C LYS A 139 6.59 -4.73 -9.95
N PHE A 140 5.82 -3.66 -9.79
CA PHE A 140 5.68 -2.61 -10.80
C PHE A 140 6.31 -1.28 -10.38
N SER A 141 7.09 -1.26 -9.29
CA SER A 141 7.69 -0.03 -8.76
C SER A 141 6.67 1.10 -8.60
N SER A 142 5.47 0.80 -8.09
CA SER A 142 4.36 1.75 -8.03
C SER A 142 3.57 1.72 -6.72
N CYS A 143 2.97 2.85 -6.39
CA CYS A 143 2.04 2.99 -5.28
C CYS A 143 0.85 3.85 -5.72
N CYS A 144 -0.35 3.49 -5.26
CA CYS A 144 -1.60 4.14 -5.61
C CYS A 144 -2.36 4.42 -4.31
N VAL A 145 -2.77 5.66 -4.07
CA VAL A 145 -3.58 6.05 -2.91
C VAL A 145 -4.90 6.61 -3.43
N GLU A 146 -5.99 5.90 -3.20
CA GLU A 146 -7.34 6.37 -3.55
C GLU A 146 -7.89 7.16 -2.36
N MET A 147 -8.44 8.33 -2.65
CA MET A 147 -8.88 9.27 -1.63
C MET A 147 -10.03 10.16 -2.09
N GLN A 148 -10.71 10.77 -1.13
CA GLN A 148 -11.60 11.90 -1.34
C GLN A 148 -10.80 13.17 -1.03
N ALA A 149 -10.45 13.94 -2.06
CA ALA A 149 -9.67 15.17 -1.93
C ALA A 149 -10.56 16.41 -2.07
N ARG A 150 -10.22 17.50 -1.39
CA ARG A 150 -10.97 18.77 -1.50
C ARG A 150 -10.88 19.33 -2.91
N THR A 151 -12.02 19.82 -3.42
CA THR A 151 -12.11 20.44 -4.75
C THR A 151 -11.72 21.92 -4.77
N GLY A 152 -11.54 22.54 -3.62
CA GLY A 152 -11.12 23.94 -3.49
C GLY A 152 -10.63 24.29 -2.08
N ILE A 153 -10.00 25.45 -1.96
CA ILE A 153 -9.35 25.93 -0.72
C ILE A 153 -10.39 26.22 0.38
N SER A 154 -11.63 26.53 0.01
CA SER A 154 -12.68 26.99 0.93
C SER A 154 -13.92 26.08 1.02
N THR A 155 -13.97 24.99 0.25
CA THR A 155 -15.13 24.07 0.25
C THR A 155 -14.86 22.85 1.15
N SER A 156 -15.89 22.35 1.83
CA SER A 156 -15.84 21.03 2.49
C SER A 156 -16.08 19.88 1.51
N ASP A 157 -16.45 20.20 0.28
CA ASP A 157 -16.76 19.22 -0.75
C ASP A 157 -15.49 18.46 -1.14
N ARG A 158 -15.64 17.14 -1.20
CA ARG A 158 -14.60 16.25 -1.67
C ARG A 158 -15.05 15.55 -2.94
N ALA A 159 -14.09 15.35 -3.82
CA ALA A 159 -14.27 14.53 -5.01
C ALA A 159 -13.27 13.36 -4.97
N PRO A 160 -13.60 12.24 -5.62
CA PRO A 160 -12.68 11.14 -5.80
C PRO A 160 -11.38 11.63 -6.47
N ALA A 161 -10.26 11.20 -5.92
CA ALA A 161 -8.95 11.48 -6.44
C ALA A 161 -8.00 10.31 -6.15
N SER A 162 -6.97 10.19 -6.98
CA SER A 162 -5.93 9.18 -6.84
C SER A 162 -4.57 9.86 -6.82
N LEU A 163 -3.76 9.56 -5.80
CA LEU A 163 -2.32 9.84 -5.83
C LEU A 163 -1.62 8.63 -6.44
N VAL A 164 -0.98 8.85 -7.57
CA VAL A 164 -0.24 7.82 -8.29
C VAL A 164 1.24 8.07 -8.10
N PHE A 165 2.02 7.05 -7.76
CA PHE A 165 3.47 7.09 -7.63
C PHE A 165 4.10 6.04 -8.55
N GLN A 166 5.15 6.43 -9.27
CA GLN A 166 5.91 5.56 -10.16
C GLN A 166 7.41 5.68 -9.93
N GLY A 167 8.12 4.59 -10.23
CA GLY A 167 9.52 4.46 -9.86
C GLY A 167 9.68 4.55 -8.34
N VAL A 168 8.74 3.96 -7.60
CA VAL A 168 8.80 3.87 -6.14
C VAL A 168 10.02 3.04 -5.78
N THR A 169 10.92 3.61 -5.00
CA THR A 169 12.13 2.96 -4.51
C THR A 169 11.94 2.44 -3.10
N ALA A 170 11.25 3.21 -2.25
CA ALA A 170 10.94 2.81 -0.90
C ALA A 170 9.58 3.33 -0.46
N SER A 171 8.88 2.56 0.36
CA SER A 171 7.75 3.08 1.13
C SER A 171 7.75 2.56 2.56
N PHE A 172 7.19 3.36 3.44
CA PHE A 172 6.95 3.00 4.83
C PHE A 172 5.56 3.48 5.23
N CYS A 173 4.80 2.64 5.93
CA CYS A 173 3.53 3.05 6.49
C CYS A 173 3.25 2.37 7.83
N ARG A 174 2.56 3.12 8.68
CA ARG A 174 1.99 2.63 9.93
C ARG A 174 0.61 3.23 10.05
N LEU A 175 -0.41 2.40 10.13
CA LEU A 175 -1.81 2.80 10.09
C LEU A 175 -2.57 2.18 11.26
N ASN A 176 -3.24 3.00 12.06
CA ASN A 176 -4.38 2.55 12.84
C ASN A 176 -5.63 2.64 11.96
N VAL A 177 -5.97 1.52 11.34
CA VAL A 177 -7.02 1.44 10.32
C VAL A 177 -8.39 1.79 10.91
N VAL A 178 -8.65 1.39 12.16
CA VAL A 178 -9.89 1.72 12.88
C VAL A 178 -9.99 3.22 13.10
N ALA A 179 -8.95 3.85 13.65
CA ALA A 179 -8.94 5.30 13.89
C ALA A 179 -9.09 6.09 12.58
N MET A 180 -8.41 5.69 11.51
CA MET A 180 -8.53 6.31 10.20
C MET A 180 -9.93 6.16 9.59
N SER A 181 -10.61 5.03 9.80
CA SER A 181 -11.98 4.82 9.30
C SER A 181 -13.03 5.64 10.06
N GLY A 182 -12.78 5.96 11.34
CA GLY A 182 -13.71 6.69 12.21
C GLY A 182 -13.81 8.20 11.96
N VAL A 183 -12.91 8.78 11.16
CA VAL A 183 -12.80 10.24 10.96
C VAL A 183 -13.31 10.71 9.59
N HIS A 184 -14.19 9.95 8.93
CA HIS A 184 -14.67 10.28 7.58
C HIS A 184 -15.15 11.73 7.42
N LYS A 185 -15.89 12.28 8.39
CA LYS A 185 -16.37 13.68 8.34
C LYS A 185 -15.25 14.71 8.26
N TYR A 186 -14.14 14.49 8.97
CA TYR A 186 -13.04 15.46 9.08
C TYR A 186 -11.86 15.15 8.15
N GLY A 187 -11.83 13.94 7.57
CA GLY A 187 -10.70 13.46 6.79
C GLY A 187 -9.72 12.72 7.70
N ASN A 188 -8.88 11.88 7.10
CA ASN A 188 -7.85 11.13 7.83
C ASN A 188 -6.42 11.57 7.46
N VAL A 189 -6.28 12.63 6.66
CA VAL A 189 -5.01 13.29 6.34
C VAL A 189 -4.90 14.59 7.15
N GLY A 190 -3.97 14.63 8.09
CA GLY A 190 -3.67 15.80 8.93
C GLY A 190 -2.63 16.74 8.32
N GLY A 191 -1.84 16.26 7.38
CA GLY A 191 -0.89 17.08 6.64
C GLY A 191 -0.05 16.27 5.65
N CYS A 192 0.57 16.97 4.71
CA CYS A 192 1.51 16.40 3.75
C CYS A 192 2.78 17.25 3.70
N THR A 193 3.94 16.59 3.65
CA THR A 193 5.24 17.26 3.49
C THR A 193 6.00 16.59 2.35
N ILE A 194 6.48 17.42 1.44
CA ILE A 194 7.30 16.99 0.31
C ILE A 194 8.76 17.31 0.65
N TYR A 195 9.64 16.36 0.35
CA TYR A 195 11.09 16.48 0.49
C TYR A 195 11.71 16.31 -0.90
N PRO A 196 11.83 17.40 -1.68
CA PRO A 196 12.28 17.33 -3.08
C PRO A 196 13.67 16.71 -3.24
N GLU A 197 14.61 17.08 -2.36
CA GLU A 197 15.99 16.56 -2.34
C GLU A 197 16.08 15.04 -2.14
N ARG A 198 14.98 14.41 -1.69
CA ARG A 198 14.90 12.97 -1.44
C ARG A 198 13.89 12.29 -2.35
N ASN A 199 13.25 13.02 -3.26
CA ASN A 199 12.10 12.54 -4.05
C ASN A 199 11.09 11.79 -3.18
N MET A 200 10.73 12.40 -2.04
CA MET A 200 9.94 11.74 -1.01
C MET A 200 8.73 12.59 -0.62
N LEU A 201 7.60 11.92 -0.41
CA LEU A 201 6.38 12.49 0.15
C LEU A 201 6.06 11.78 1.47
N ARG A 202 5.72 12.56 2.50
CA ARG A 202 5.25 12.08 3.80
C ARG A 202 3.87 12.64 4.10
N MET A 203 2.90 11.76 4.30
CA MET A 203 1.57 12.10 4.80
C MET A 203 1.44 11.74 6.27
N TYR A 204 1.01 12.72 7.08
CA TYR A 204 0.64 12.52 8.47
C TYR A 204 -0.86 12.23 8.52
N LEU A 205 -1.20 11.10 9.13
CA LEU A 205 -2.57 10.58 9.15
C LEU A 205 -3.15 10.70 10.56
N ALA A 206 -4.47 10.59 10.69
CA ALA A 206 -5.18 10.77 11.97
C ALA A 206 -4.59 9.92 13.11
N ASP A 207 -4.11 8.72 12.80
CA ASP A 207 -3.30 7.89 13.71
C ASP A 207 -2.39 6.98 12.87
N GLY A 208 -1.31 7.57 12.37
CA GLY A 208 -0.38 6.91 11.49
C GLY A 208 0.38 7.84 10.58
N PHE A 209 1.13 7.25 9.66
CA PHE A 209 1.80 7.97 8.59
C PHE A 209 2.06 7.08 7.39
N LEU A 210 2.27 7.72 6.25
CA LEU A 210 2.66 7.10 4.98
C LEU A 210 3.83 7.90 4.39
N GLU A 211 4.90 7.20 4.05
CA GLU A 211 6.08 7.73 3.39
C GLU A 211 6.31 6.97 2.10
N ILE A 212 6.54 7.71 1.01
CA ILE A 212 6.79 7.17 -0.31
C ILE A 212 7.94 7.94 -0.93
N SER A 213 9.00 7.23 -1.33
CA SER A 213 10.07 7.75 -2.18
C SER A 213 9.85 7.25 -3.61
N ALA A 214 9.70 8.15 -4.57
CA ALA A 214 9.36 7.79 -5.95
C ALA A 214 9.92 8.79 -6.97
N HIS A 215 10.23 8.32 -8.17
CA HIS A 215 10.69 9.18 -9.26
C HIS A 215 9.64 10.19 -9.72
N ALA A 216 8.38 9.75 -9.77
CA ALA A 216 7.29 10.60 -10.23
C ALA A 216 6.02 10.34 -9.44
N ALA A 217 5.17 11.35 -9.38
CA ALA A 217 3.83 11.19 -8.86
C ALA A 217 2.83 12.13 -9.54
N SER A 218 1.53 11.82 -9.45
CA SER A 218 0.45 12.67 -9.97
C SER A 218 -0.82 12.61 -9.11
N LEU A 219 -1.49 13.75 -8.94
CA LEU A 219 -2.84 13.82 -8.38
C LEU A 219 -3.86 13.79 -9.54
N VAL A 220 -4.61 12.71 -9.65
CA VAL A 220 -5.69 12.57 -10.64
C VAL A 220 -7.02 12.81 -9.94
N ARG A 221 -7.76 13.86 -10.32
CA ARG A 221 -9.12 14.10 -9.83
C ARG A 221 -10.13 13.54 -10.84
N ARG A 222 -11.16 12.84 -10.36
CA ARG A 222 -12.20 12.21 -11.19
C ARG A 222 -13.55 12.88 -11.01
#